data_AF-A0A6M0ART0-F1
#
_entry.id   AF-A0A6M0ART0-F1
#
_cell.length_a   1.000
_cell.length_b   1.000
_cell.length_c   1.000
_cell.angle_alpha   90.00
_cell.angle_beta   90.00
_cell.angle_gamma   90.00
#
_symmetry.space_group_name_H-M   'P 1'
#
loop_
_entity.id
_entity.type
_entity.pdbx_description
1 polymer ?
#
loop_
_entity_poly.entity_id
_entity_poly.type
_entity_poly.pdbx_seq_one_letter_code
_entity_poly.pdbx_strand_id
1 'polypeptide(L)'
;MLNKEKTTSNSDLSLVDEEQLFSELTSEEAAVIEGGLTLILHSIQAVKAGADRRGRDEAYLLVNNVKWWGVKKMKTGQSRSINEIIPFGGSANIQLFDRDPGTDDFMGDLRISQPTGLSITTLSGSGSIYKLTYEVV
;
A
#
# COMPACT_ATOMS: atom_id res chain seq x y z
N MET A 1 34.74 65.50 15.13
CA MET A 1 34.62 65.10 13.71
C MET A 1 34.88 63.61 13.62
N LEU A 2 34.14 62.90 12.77
CA LEU A 2 34.23 61.46 12.53
C LEU A 2 35.41 61.13 11.62
N ASN A 3 36.14 60.03 11.83
CA ASN A 3 37.07 59.51 10.83
C ASN A 3 37.14 57.98 10.78
N LYS A 4 37.29 57.47 9.55
CA LYS A 4 37.13 56.08 9.07
C LYS A 4 38.28 55.71 8.12
N GLU A 5 38.76 54.48 7.97
CA GLU A 5 38.55 53.17 8.64
C GLU A 5 39.84 52.33 8.48
N LYS A 6 40.05 51.25 9.27
CA LYS A 6 40.94 50.16 8.79
C LYS A 6 40.72 48.76 9.42
N THR A 7 40.32 47.83 8.56
CA THR A 7 40.05 46.40 8.82
C THR A 7 41.30 45.51 8.70
N THR A 8 41.42 44.47 9.54
CA THR A 8 42.02 43.10 9.35
C THR A 8 42.33 42.48 10.74
N SER A 9 42.23 41.17 11.03
CA SER A 9 41.67 40.02 10.31
C SER A 9 41.37 38.85 11.28
N ASN A 10 40.46 37.97 10.87
CA ASN A 10 40.36 36.53 11.13
C ASN A 10 40.56 35.94 12.54
N SER A 11 39.48 35.34 13.06
CA SER A 11 39.54 33.97 13.59
C SER A 11 38.28 33.24 13.15
N ASP A 12 38.41 32.21 12.33
CA ASP A 12 37.29 31.47 11.75
C ASP A 12 36.41 30.85 12.84
N LEU A 13 35.25 31.48 13.07
CA LEU A 13 34.12 30.81 13.68
C LEU A 13 33.55 29.87 12.62
N SER A 14 33.74 28.58 12.84
CA SER A 14 33.21 27.53 11.98
C SER A 14 31.69 27.70 11.84
N LEU A 15 31.26 28.21 10.68
CA LEU A 15 29.93 27.99 10.14
C LEU A 15 29.82 26.50 9.85
N VAL A 16 29.53 25.72 10.89
CA VAL A 16 28.98 24.38 10.74
C VAL A 16 27.53 24.63 10.34
N ASP A 17 27.20 24.35 9.08
CA ASP A 17 25.91 24.65 8.49
C ASP A 17 24.76 24.08 9.33
N GLU A 18 24.10 24.93 10.13
CA GLU A 18 22.85 24.57 10.81
C GLU A 18 21.74 24.26 9.79
N GLU A 19 21.89 24.73 8.54
CA GLU A 19 21.04 24.36 7.39
C GLU A 19 21.11 22.87 7.01
N GLN A 20 22.14 22.12 7.44
CA GLN A 20 22.23 20.67 7.19
C GLN A 20 21.47 19.82 8.23
N LEU A 21 20.88 20.42 9.28
CA LEU A 21 20.18 19.69 10.34
C LEU A 21 18.68 19.46 10.08
N PHE A 22 18.20 19.82 8.89
CA PHE A 22 16.89 19.42 8.37
C PHE A 22 17.08 18.69 7.05
N SER A 23 17.56 17.43 7.10
CA SER A 23 17.27 16.52 6.00
C SER A 23 15.75 16.40 5.91
N GLU A 24 15.15 16.88 4.82
CA GLU A 24 13.74 16.64 4.54
C GLU A 24 13.52 15.13 4.57
N LEU A 25 12.88 14.65 5.65
CA LEU A 25 12.50 13.25 5.76
C LEU A 25 11.59 12.96 4.57
N THR A 26 11.98 11.99 3.75
CA THR A 26 11.10 11.53 2.67
C THR A 26 9.78 11.07 3.28
N SER A 27 8.67 11.16 2.55
CA SER A 27 7.36 10.69 3.03
C SER A 27 7.41 9.24 3.52
N GLU A 28 8.29 8.45 2.90
CA GLU A 28 8.63 7.07 3.24
C GLU A 28 9.34 6.94 4.60
N GLU A 29 10.26 7.84 4.94
CA GLU A 29 10.98 7.87 6.23
C GLU A 29 10.12 8.49 7.36
N ALA A 30 9.36 9.54 7.05
CA ALA A 30 8.41 10.14 7.99
C ALA A 30 7.33 9.14 8.44
N ALA A 31 6.83 8.31 7.52
CA ALA A 31 5.87 7.23 7.81
C ALA A 31 6.41 6.14 8.76
N VAL A 32 7.73 6.03 8.91
CA VAL A 32 8.38 5.10 9.86
C VAL A 32 8.46 5.71 11.28
N ILE A 33 8.45 7.03 11.41
CA ILE A 33 8.74 7.74 12.66
C ILE A 33 7.48 8.07 13.47
N GLU A 34 6.32 8.36 12.83
CA GLU A 34 5.11 8.80 13.56
C GLU A 34 3.90 7.82 13.54
N GLY A 35 3.97 6.72 12.80
CA GLY A 35 2.92 5.68 12.78
C GLY A 35 2.33 5.48 11.38
N GLY A 36 2.73 4.39 10.74
CA GLY A 36 2.43 4.11 9.33
C GLY A 36 0.93 3.94 9.00
N LEU A 37 0.65 4.03 7.70
CA LEU A 37 -0.69 3.95 7.12
C LEU A 37 -1.41 2.64 7.48
N THR A 38 -2.73 2.70 7.56
CA THR A 38 -3.59 1.54 7.81
C THR A 38 -4.46 1.26 6.59
N LEU A 39 -4.31 0.06 6.02
CA LEU A 39 -5.19 -0.48 4.98
C LEU A 39 -6.37 -1.18 5.65
N ILE A 40 -7.60 -0.75 5.33
CA ILE A 40 -8.83 -1.39 5.77
C ILE A 40 -9.48 -2.05 4.56
N LEU A 41 -9.68 -3.36 4.61
CA LEU A 41 -10.31 -4.15 3.55
C LEU A 41 -11.77 -4.45 3.93
N HIS A 42 -12.73 -3.80 3.29
CA HIS A 42 -14.15 -3.97 3.63
C HIS A 42 -14.77 -5.20 2.97
N SER A 43 -14.68 -5.29 1.63
CA SER A 43 -15.40 -6.33 0.89
C SER A 43 -14.82 -6.60 -0.50
N ILE A 44 -15.12 -7.78 -1.02
CA ILE A 44 -14.74 -8.22 -2.35
C ILE A 44 -15.93 -8.85 -3.08
N GLN A 45 -16.09 -8.52 -4.36
CA GLN A 45 -17.11 -9.06 -5.24
C GLN A 45 -16.48 -9.73 -6.46
N ALA A 46 -16.84 -10.98 -6.73
CA ALA A 46 -16.57 -11.63 -8.00
C ALA A 46 -17.50 -11.04 -9.07
N VAL A 47 -17.01 -10.09 -9.87
CA VAL A 47 -17.73 -9.61 -11.06
C VAL A 47 -17.82 -10.73 -12.10
N LYS A 48 -16.75 -11.52 -12.21
CA LYS A 48 -16.65 -12.75 -12.99
C LYS A 48 -15.69 -13.72 -12.29
N ALA A 49 -16.16 -14.90 -11.92
CA ALA A 49 -15.30 -16.04 -11.59
C ALA A 49 -14.94 -16.79 -12.89
N GLY A 50 -13.74 -17.34 -12.98
CA GLY A 50 -13.22 -17.84 -14.25
C GLY A 50 -11.74 -18.24 -14.32
N ALA A 51 -11.03 -18.31 -13.19
CA ALA A 51 -9.74 -19.00 -13.13
C ALA A 51 -9.97 -20.51 -13.25
N ASP A 52 -10.82 -21.07 -12.38
CA ASP A 52 -11.22 -22.47 -12.45
C ASP A 52 -12.19 -22.77 -13.63
N ARG A 53 -11.94 -23.87 -14.35
CA ARG A 53 -12.76 -24.37 -15.49
C ARG A 53 -14.23 -24.60 -15.15
N ARG A 54 -14.58 -24.72 -13.86
CA ARG A 54 -15.95 -24.90 -13.37
C ARG A 54 -16.65 -23.59 -13.00
N GLY A 55 -16.03 -22.43 -13.25
CA GLY A 55 -16.62 -21.11 -13.06
C GLY A 55 -16.83 -20.73 -11.58
N ARG A 56 -15.95 -21.21 -10.71
CA ARG A 56 -15.95 -20.89 -9.28
C ARG A 56 -14.52 -20.84 -8.77
N ASP A 57 -14.09 -19.69 -8.29
CA ASP A 57 -12.73 -19.54 -7.75
C ASP A 57 -12.74 -19.86 -6.24
N GLU A 58 -11.73 -20.55 -5.74
CA GLU A 58 -11.34 -20.67 -4.33
C GLU A 58 -10.48 -19.47 -3.87
N ALA A 59 -10.99 -18.26 -4.11
CA ALA A 59 -10.29 -16.99 -3.92
C ALA A 59 -9.70 -16.76 -2.51
N TYR A 60 -8.47 -16.23 -2.44
CA TYR A 60 -7.84 -15.70 -1.22
C TYR A 60 -7.00 -14.45 -1.52
N LEU A 61 -6.79 -13.59 -0.50
CA LEU A 61 -5.95 -12.38 -0.62
C LEU A 61 -4.68 -12.48 0.22
N LEU A 62 -3.58 -12.01 -0.35
CA LEU A 62 -2.37 -11.63 0.36
C LEU A 62 -2.28 -10.10 0.46
N VAL A 63 -1.67 -9.60 1.53
CA VAL A 63 -1.14 -8.23 1.62
C VAL A 63 0.31 -8.33 2.06
N ASN A 64 1.24 -7.77 1.28
CA ASN A 64 2.69 -7.87 1.49
C ASN A 64 3.15 -9.34 1.70
N ASN A 65 2.65 -10.25 0.84
CA ASN A 65 2.85 -11.71 0.89
C ASN A 65 2.24 -12.44 2.12
N VAL A 66 1.58 -11.75 3.05
CA VAL A 66 0.90 -12.35 4.21
C VAL A 66 -0.57 -12.60 3.89
N LYS A 67 -1.11 -13.79 4.21
CA LYS A 67 -2.51 -14.14 3.92
C LYS A 67 -3.45 -13.58 4.98
N TRP A 68 -4.18 -12.53 4.64
CA TRP A 68 -5.16 -11.89 5.53
C TRP A 68 -6.58 -12.42 5.31
N TRP A 69 -7.02 -12.54 4.05
CA TRP A 69 -8.33 -13.11 3.74
C TRP A 69 -8.17 -14.53 3.19
N GLY A 70 -8.46 -15.52 4.03
CA GLY A 70 -8.31 -16.94 3.70
C GLY A 70 -9.34 -17.45 2.67
N VAL A 71 -8.98 -18.56 2.01
CA VAL A 71 -9.71 -19.23 0.91
C VAL A 71 -11.23 -19.24 1.10
N LYS A 72 -11.96 -18.64 0.15
CA LYS A 72 -13.43 -18.69 0.05
C LYS A 72 -13.85 -19.06 -1.37
N LYS A 73 -14.80 -19.99 -1.49
CA LYS A 73 -15.47 -20.24 -2.77
C LYS A 73 -16.30 -19.02 -3.18
N MET A 74 -16.04 -18.54 -4.38
CA MET A 74 -16.67 -17.39 -5.02
C MET A 74 -17.26 -17.83 -6.37
N LYS A 75 -18.41 -17.26 -6.73
CA LYS A 75 -19.04 -17.42 -8.05
C LYS A 75 -19.33 -16.03 -8.61
N THR A 76 -19.43 -15.91 -9.93
CA THR A 76 -19.90 -14.69 -10.62
C THR A 76 -21.13 -14.08 -9.93
N GLY A 77 -21.05 -12.78 -9.63
CA GLY A 77 -22.04 -11.99 -8.91
C GLY A 77 -21.96 -12.03 -7.38
N GLN A 78 -21.16 -12.92 -6.78
CA GLN A 78 -21.07 -13.06 -5.32
C GLN A 78 -20.17 -12.00 -4.68
N SER A 79 -20.65 -11.41 -3.58
CA SER A 79 -19.87 -10.57 -2.67
C SER A 79 -19.60 -11.26 -1.34
N ARG A 80 -18.51 -10.88 -0.67
CA ARG A 80 -18.18 -11.24 0.71
C ARG A 80 -17.50 -10.08 1.43
N SER A 81 -17.78 -9.95 2.72
CA SER A 81 -16.98 -9.10 3.61
C SER A 81 -15.58 -9.68 3.82
N ILE A 82 -14.62 -8.79 4.01
CA ILE A 82 -13.26 -9.09 4.44
C ILE A 82 -13.11 -8.65 5.90
N ASN A 83 -13.31 -7.35 6.16
CA ASN A 83 -13.25 -6.70 7.47
C ASN A 83 -11.88 -6.82 8.17
N GLU A 84 -10.79 -6.76 7.40
CA GLU A 84 -9.41 -6.81 7.91
C GLU A 84 -8.84 -5.40 8.01
N ILE A 85 -8.02 -5.15 9.05
CA ILE A 85 -7.34 -3.88 9.33
C ILE A 85 -5.85 -4.16 9.43
N ILE A 86 -5.07 -3.58 8.52
CA ILE A 86 -3.69 -4.02 8.22
C ILE A 86 -2.76 -2.79 8.23
N PRO A 87 -1.88 -2.63 9.24
CA PRO A 87 -0.88 -1.57 9.24
C PRO A 87 0.23 -1.86 8.23
N PHE A 88 0.75 -0.82 7.56
CA PHE A 88 1.87 -0.94 6.63
C PHE A 88 2.75 0.33 6.58
N GLY A 89 4.03 0.15 6.26
CA GLY A 89 4.96 1.24 5.98
C GLY A 89 5.31 1.30 4.49
N GLY A 90 5.44 2.50 3.93
CA GLY A 90 5.80 2.76 2.53
C GLY A 90 4.73 2.35 1.51
N SER A 91 4.45 1.05 1.39
CA SER A 91 3.39 0.55 0.49
C SER A 91 2.80 -0.79 0.91
N ALA A 92 1.50 -0.96 0.69
CA ALA A 92 0.82 -2.25 0.69
C ALA A 92 0.71 -2.78 -0.75
N ASN A 93 1.14 -4.02 -0.99
CA ASN A 93 0.83 -4.79 -2.19
C ASN A 93 -0.25 -5.81 -1.85
N ILE A 94 -1.45 -5.61 -2.37
CA ILE A 94 -2.59 -6.51 -2.25
C ILE A 94 -2.61 -7.43 -3.46
N GLN A 95 -2.64 -8.74 -3.27
CA GLN A 95 -2.63 -9.72 -4.35
C GLN A 95 -3.77 -10.73 -4.17
N LEU A 96 -4.55 -10.96 -5.23
CA LEU A 96 -5.63 -11.92 -5.26
C LEU A 96 -5.21 -13.18 -6.03
N PHE A 97 -5.56 -14.34 -5.51
CA PHE A 97 -5.26 -15.64 -6.11
C PHE A 97 -6.47 -16.57 -6.02
N ASP A 98 -6.60 -17.45 -7.01
CA ASP A 98 -7.39 -18.68 -6.92
C ASP A 98 -6.53 -19.79 -6.31
N ARG A 99 -7.12 -20.67 -5.52
CA ARG A 99 -6.40 -21.80 -4.93
C ARG A 99 -6.60 -23.07 -5.73
N ASP A 100 -5.51 -23.73 -6.08
CA ASP A 100 -5.51 -25.00 -6.77
C ASP A 100 -4.73 -26.10 -6.01
N PRO A 101 -4.86 -27.38 -6.38
CA PRO A 101 -3.98 -28.45 -5.90
C PRO A 101 -2.52 -28.33 -6.41
N GLY A 102 -2.26 -27.44 -7.37
CA GLY A 102 -0.96 -27.24 -8.02
C GLY A 102 -0.41 -25.83 -7.77
N THR A 103 -0.38 -25.01 -8.81
CA THR A 103 0.01 -23.60 -8.72
C THR A 103 -1.25 -22.75 -8.53
N ASP A 104 -1.29 -21.95 -7.47
CA ASP A 104 -2.37 -20.99 -7.22
C ASP A 104 -2.40 -19.90 -8.32
N ASP A 105 -3.58 -19.67 -8.90
CA ASP A 105 -3.77 -18.89 -10.12
C ASP A 105 -3.87 -17.39 -9.82
N PHE A 106 -3.03 -16.54 -10.43
CA PHE A 106 -2.98 -15.11 -10.09
C PHE A 106 -4.15 -14.33 -10.69
N MET A 107 -5.00 -13.76 -9.82
CA MET A 107 -6.24 -13.06 -10.18
C MET A 107 -6.13 -11.52 -10.12
N GLY A 108 -4.92 -10.97 -10.00
CA GLY A 108 -4.64 -9.53 -10.07
C GLY A 108 -4.16 -8.92 -8.74
N ASP A 109 -3.52 -7.75 -8.83
CA ASP A 109 -2.93 -7.03 -7.70
C ASP A 109 -3.28 -5.53 -7.69
N LEU A 110 -3.00 -4.90 -6.55
CA LEU A 110 -3.01 -3.45 -6.36
C LEU A 110 -1.89 -3.05 -5.40
N ARG A 111 -1.05 -2.10 -5.82
CA ARG A 111 -0.08 -1.43 -4.94
C ARG A 111 -0.63 -0.07 -4.50
N ILE A 112 -0.62 0.20 -3.19
CA ILE A 112 -1.05 1.46 -2.59
C ILE A 112 0.07 1.97 -1.68
N SER A 113 0.35 3.28 -1.71
CA SER A 113 1.36 3.94 -0.87
C SER A 113 0.88 5.26 -0.24
N GLN A 114 -0.39 5.61 -0.44
CA GLN A 114 -0.96 6.90 -0.04
C GLN A 114 -2.40 6.71 0.46
N PRO A 115 -2.92 7.60 1.33
CA PRO A 115 -4.33 7.61 1.71
C PRO A 115 -5.27 7.71 0.50
N THR A 116 -6.41 7.02 0.57
CA THR A 116 -7.37 6.94 -0.56
C THR A 116 -8.79 7.35 -0.19
N GLY A 117 -9.14 7.31 1.10
CA GLY A 117 -10.53 7.20 1.53
C GLY A 117 -11.22 5.95 0.96
N LEU A 118 -12.54 5.83 1.18
CA LEU A 118 -13.32 4.68 0.69
C LEU A 118 -13.27 4.58 -0.84
N SER A 119 -12.59 3.54 -1.31
CA SER A 119 -12.23 3.32 -2.71
C SER A 119 -12.68 1.95 -3.20
N ILE A 120 -12.95 1.86 -4.50
CA ILE A 120 -13.28 0.60 -5.18
C ILE A 120 -12.34 0.43 -6.37
N THR A 121 -11.52 -0.61 -6.37
CA THR A 121 -10.70 -1.00 -7.52
C THR A 121 -11.24 -2.24 -8.23
N THR A 122 -10.72 -2.52 -9.42
CA THR A 122 -10.89 -3.81 -10.10
C THR A 122 -9.56 -4.56 -10.12
N LEU A 123 -9.58 -5.83 -9.68
CA LEU A 123 -8.48 -6.78 -9.84
C LEU A 123 -8.87 -7.77 -10.95
N SER A 124 -7.93 -8.10 -11.85
CA SER A 124 -8.18 -9.04 -12.94
C SER A 124 -6.94 -9.85 -13.30
N GLY A 125 -7.11 -11.16 -13.43
CA GLY A 125 -6.07 -12.14 -13.73
C GLY A 125 -6.70 -13.52 -13.91
N SER A 126 -5.99 -14.44 -14.59
CA SER A 126 -6.46 -15.79 -14.96
C SER A 126 -7.91 -15.87 -15.46
N GLY A 127 -8.40 -14.84 -16.17
CA GLY A 127 -9.77 -14.80 -16.70
C GLY A 127 -10.86 -14.39 -15.70
N SER A 128 -10.53 -14.24 -14.41
CA SER A 128 -11.40 -13.69 -13.37
C SER A 128 -11.36 -12.15 -13.30
N ILE A 129 -12.43 -11.56 -12.76
CA ILE A 129 -12.57 -10.11 -12.52
C ILE A 129 -13.24 -9.91 -11.17
N TYR A 130 -12.58 -9.16 -10.29
CA TYR A 130 -13.03 -8.86 -8.94
C TYR A 130 -13.09 -7.36 -8.70
N LYS A 131 -14.06 -6.91 -7.92
CA LYS A 131 -14.07 -5.56 -7.32
C LYS A 131 -13.66 -5.66 -5.86
N LEU A 132 -12.68 -4.88 -5.45
CA LEU A 132 -12.23 -4.77 -4.06
C LEU A 132 -12.60 -3.40 -3.52
N THR A 133 -13.33 -3.37 -2.40
CA THR A 133 -13.65 -2.15 -1.65
C THR A 133 -12.74 -2.04 -0.43
N TYR A 134 -11.97 -0.96 -0.37
CA TYR A 134 -10.93 -0.73 0.65
C TYR A 134 -10.82 0.76 0.97
N GLU A 135 -10.13 1.10 2.05
CA GLU A 135 -9.66 2.45 2.32
C GLU A 135 -8.23 2.40 2.89
N VAL A 136 -7.46 3.46 2.63
CA VAL A 136 -6.20 3.72 3.35
C VAL A 136 -6.34 5.02 4.11
N VAL A 137 -6.01 4.95 5.40
CA VAL A 137 -6.03 6.04 6.38
C VAL A 137 -4.67 6.21 7.04
#